data_AF-A0A7X4A785-F1
#
_entry.id   AF-A0A7X4A785-F1
#
_cell.length_a   1.000
_cell.length_b   1.000
_cell.length_c   1.000
_cell.angle_alpha   90.00
_cell.angle_beta   90.00
_cell.angle_gamma   90.00
#
_symmetry.space_group_name_H-M   'P 1'
#
loop_
_entity.id
_entity.type
_entity.pdbx_description
1 polymer ?
#
loop_
_entity_poly.entity_id
_entity_poly.type
_entity_poly.pdbx_seq_one_letter_code
_entity_poly.pdbx_strand_id
1 'polypeptide(L)'
;MSGRGGDAAAGMLELRGANLHCGRCGHDLGPAASGWKKRALMRERPMEGAGGAPYRSGSHVLLRTFVCPGCGRQLAAETAMKDAPPLDDRLHTGRAGGDP
;
A
#
# COMPACT_ATOMS: atom_id res chain seq x y z
N MET A 1 -7.25 -29.26 -16.97
CA MET A 1 -7.73 -27.87 -17.04
C MET A 1 -8.75 -27.68 -15.92
N SER A 2 -8.31 -27.28 -14.73
CA SER A 2 -9.23 -27.05 -13.61
C SER A 2 -9.48 -25.56 -13.47
N GLY A 3 -10.73 -25.16 -13.69
CA GLY A 3 -11.18 -23.77 -13.65
C GLY A 3 -10.90 -23.14 -12.31
N ARG A 4 -10.30 -21.93 -12.32
CA ARG A 4 -10.20 -21.09 -11.14
C ARG A 4 -11.54 -20.36 -10.99
N GLY A 5 -12.18 -20.58 -9.85
CA GLY A 5 -13.38 -19.86 -9.43
C GLY A 5 -13.15 -18.35 -9.47
N GLY A 6 -14.25 -17.63 -9.67
CA GLY A 6 -14.32 -16.22 -10.03
C GLY A 6 -13.30 -15.33 -9.32
N ASP A 7 -12.60 -14.55 -10.14
CA ASP A 7 -11.63 -13.54 -9.75
C ASP A 7 -12.39 -12.38 -9.08
N ALA A 8 -12.71 -12.54 -7.79
CA ALA A 8 -13.01 -11.40 -6.94
C ALA A 8 -11.75 -10.53 -6.98
N ALA A 9 -11.84 -9.34 -7.59
CA ALA A 9 -10.70 -8.47 -7.87
C ALA A 9 -9.76 -8.42 -6.66
N ALA A 10 -8.63 -9.14 -6.75
CA ALA A 10 -7.76 -9.32 -5.62
C ALA A 10 -7.29 -7.94 -5.14
N GLY A 11 -7.61 -7.64 -3.88
CA GLY A 11 -7.29 -6.37 -3.25
C GLY A 11 -5.80 -6.07 -3.34
N MET A 12 -5.42 -4.81 -3.16
CA MET A 12 -4.01 -4.43 -3.15
C MET A 12 -3.23 -5.18 -2.07
N LEU A 13 -3.84 -5.28 -0.89
CA LEU A 13 -3.40 -6.01 0.29
C LEU A 13 -4.55 -6.90 0.75
N GLU A 14 -4.22 -8.07 1.28
CA GLU A 14 -5.17 -9.02 1.85
C GLU A 14 -4.78 -9.35 3.29
N LEU A 15 -5.76 -9.34 4.20
CA LEU A 15 -5.57 -9.84 5.55
C LEU A 15 -5.82 -11.36 5.58
N ARG A 16 -4.80 -12.13 5.94
CA ARG A 16 -4.88 -13.59 6.12
C ARG A 16 -4.50 -13.94 7.55
N GLY A 17 -5.50 -14.22 8.37
CA GLY A 17 -5.32 -14.31 9.82
C GLY A 17 -4.83 -12.98 10.39
N ALA A 18 -3.65 -12.97 11.02
CA ALA A 18 -3.05 -11.77 11.58
C ALA A 18 -2.05 -11.05 10.65
N ASN A 19 -1.77 -11.59 9.45
CA ASN A 19 -0.74 -11.08 8.56
C ASN A 19 -1.31 -10.48 7.28
N LEU A 20 -0.66 -9.41 6.81
CA LEU A 20 -0.95 -8.78 5.53
C LEU A 20 -0.15 -9.44 4.42
N HIS A 21 -0.82 -9.74 3.31
CA HIS A 21 -0.23 -10.35 2.13
C HIS A 21 -0.48 -9.46 0.92
N CYS A 22 0.43 -9.48 -0.05
CA CYS A 22 0.16 -8.88 -1.35
C CYS A 22 -0.96 -9.66 -2.04
N GLY A 23 -2.06 -8.99 -2.41
CA GLY A 23 -3.17 -9.68 -3.08
C GLY A 23 -2.86 -10.16 -4.51
N ARG A 24 -1.70 -9.78 -5.08
CA ARG A 24 -1.26 -10.32 -6.39
C ARG A 24 -0.47 -11.62 -6.27
N CYS A 25 0.62 -11.61 -5.51
CA CYS A 25 1.56 -12.74 -5.47
C CYS A 25 1.55 -13.50 -4.15
N GLY A 26 0.78 -13.04 -3.16
CA GLY A 26 0.73 -13.65 -1.82
C GLY A 26 1.97 -13.41 -0.96
N HIS A 27 2.90 -12.53 -1.35
CA HIS A 27 4.06 -12.20 -0.52
C HIS A 27 3.65 -11.67 0.85
N ASP A 28 4.21 -12.23 1.93
CA ASP A 28 3.92 -11.86 3.31
C ASP A 28 4.59 -10.52 3.66
N LEU A 29 3.78 -9.54 4.05
CA LEU A 29 4.19 -8.20 4.48
C LEU A 29 4.13 -8.05 6.01
N GLY A 30 3.99 -9.17 6.74
CA GLY A 30 4.06 -9.27 8.18
C GLY A 30 2.73 -8.97 8.89
N PRO A 31 2.77 -8.85 10.23
CA PRO A 31 1.56 -8.68 11.04
C PRO A 31 0.81 -7.39 10.68
N ALA A 32 -0.51 -7.45 10.55
CA ALA A 32 -1.39 -6.31 10.32
C ALA A 32 -1.37 -5.30 11.48
N ALA A 33 -1.10 -5.80 12.69
CA ALA A 33 -0.85 -5.01 13.88
C ALA A 33 0.54 -4.34 13.88
N SER A 34 1.35 -4.49 12.83
CA SER A 34 2.63 -3.78 12.63
C SER A 34 2.66 -2.99 11.31
N GLY A 35 3.45 -1.92 11.24
CA GLY A 35 3.55 -1.05 10.07
C GLY A 35 4.14 -1.76 8.85
N TRP A 36 3.26 -2.32 8.00
CA TRP A 36 3.61 -3.14 6.83
C TRP A 36 4.48 -2.41 5.81
N LYS A 37 4.39 -1.08 5.74
CA LYS A 37 5.23 -0.25 4.86
C LYS A 37 6.73 -0.42 5.13
N LYS A 38 7.13 -0.79 6.35
CA LYS A 38 8.54 -1.12 6.71
C LYS A 38 9.05 -2.40 6.04
N ARG A 39 8.14 -3.22 5.52
CA ARG A 39 8.41 -4.50 4.83
C ARG A 39 8.14 -4.41 3.32
N ALA A 40 7.65 -3.27 2.85
CA ALA A 40 7.59 -2.94 1.43
C ALA A 40 8.91 -2.28 1.00
N LEU A 41 9.22 -2.34 -0.29
CA LEU A 41 10.26 -1.48 -0.85
C LEU A 41 9.69 -0.08 -1.04
N MET A 42 10.44 0.94 -0.64
CA MET A 42 10.03 2.34 -0.78
C MET A 42 10.86 3.03 -1.86
N ARG A 43 10.18 3.69 -2.80
CA ARG A 43 10.79 4.61 -3.76
C ARG A 43 10.34 6.03 -3.47
N GLU A 44 11.29 6.95 -3.41
CA GLU A 44 11.02 8.38 -3.22
C GLU A 44 11.34 9.15 -4.51
N ARG A 45 10.55 10.19 -4.78
CA ARG A 45 10.88 11.23 -5.76
C ARG A 45 10.28 12.57 -5.31
N PRO A 46 10.80 13.72 -5.76
CA PRO A 46 10.11 15.00 -5.55
C PRO A 46 8.67 14.94 -6.08
N MET A 47 7.74 15.57 -5.36
CA MET A 47 6.35 15.70 -5.79
C MET A 47 6.19 16.72 -6.93
N GLU A 48 7.19 17.60 -7.10
CA GLU A 48 7.22 18.58 -8.20
C GLU A 48 7.03 17.91 -9.56
N GLY A 49 5.99 18.32 -10.28
CA GLY A 49 5.60 17.76 -11.57
C GLY A 49 4.89 16.39 -11.51
N ALA A 50 4.76 15.75 -10.33
CA ALA A 50 4.16 14.43 -10.22
C ALA A 50 2.63 14.42 -10.38
N GLY A 51 1.95 15.54 -10.07
CA GLY A 51 0.49 15.67 -10.22
C GLY A 51 0.01 16.05 -11.62
N GLY A 52 0.92 16.46 -12.52
CA GLY A 52 0.58 17.00 -13.84
C GLY A 52 0.42 18.52 -13.86
N ALA A 53 0.19 19.08 -15.05
CA ALA A 53 0.22 20.52 -15.32
C ALA A 53 -0.57 21.44 -14.37
N PRO A 54 -1.78 21.09 -13.88
CA PRO A 54 -2.54 21.99 -13.01
C PRO A 54 -2.06 21.98 -11.55
N TYR A 55 -1.19 21.05 -11.16
CA TYR A 55 -0.74 20.91 -9.77
C TYR A 55 0.64 21.51 -9.57
N ARG A 56 0.74 22.41 -8.60
CA ARG A 56 2.01 22.95 -8.09
C ARG A 56 2.24 22.36 -6.70
N SER A 57 3.38 21.69 -6.52
CA SER A 57 3.83 21.21 -5.21
C SER A 57 5.25 21.71 -4.97
N GLY A 58 5.59 22.00 -3.72
CA GLY A 58 6.96 22.36 -3.37
C GLY A 58 7.93 21.19 -3.57
N SER A 59 9.16 21.49 -4.00
CA SER A 59 10.24 20.50 -4.16
C SER A 59 10.64 19.79 -2.86
N HIS A 60 10.26 20.35 -1.71
CA HIS A 60 10.48 19.79 -0.37
C HIS A 60 9.47 18.68 0.02
N VAL A 61 8.40 18.49 -0.78
CA VAL A 61 7.46 17.38 -0.61
C VAL A 61 7.89 16.23 -1.49
N LEU A 62 8.00 15.04 -0.90
CA LEU A 62 8.31 13.80 -1.58
C LEU A 62 7.04 13.01 -1.87
N LEU A 63 6.97 12.42 -3.05
CA LEU A 63 6.08 11.31 -3.36
C LEU A 63 6.80 10.00 -3.04
N ARG A 64 6.24 9.25 -2.10
CA ARG A 64 6.70 7.91 -1.73
C ARG A 64 5.78 6.88 -2.33
N THR A 65 6.35 5.85 -2.93
CA THR A 65 5.63 4.70 -3.46
C THR A 65 6.12 3.44 -2.77
N PHE A 66 5.20 2.69 -2.17
CA PHE A 66 5.48 1.41 -1.52
C PHE A 66 5.15 0.28 -2.48
N VAL A 67 6.11 -0.59 -2.75
CA VAL A 67 5.98 -1.68 -3.72
C VAL A 67 6.24 -3.04 -3.06
N CYS A 68 5.51 -4.05 -3.53
CA CYS A 68 5.66 -5.43 -3.06
C CYS A 68 7.05 -5.97 -3.41
N PRO A 69 7.83 -6.49 -2.45
CA PRO A 69 9.14 -7.09 -2.72
C PRO A 69 9.07 -8.33 -3.63
N GLY A 70 7.97 -9.09 -3.56
CA GLY A 70 7.82 -10.34 -4.33
C GLY A 70 7.42 -10.16 -5.79
N CYS A 71 6.66 -9.11 -6.15
CA CYS A 71 6.15 -8.95 -7.52
C CYS A 71 6.22 -7.53 -8.11
N GLY A 72 6.79 -6.57 -7.36
CA GLY A 72 6.93 -5.18 -7.79
C GLY A 72 5.61 -4.39 -7.89
N ARG A 73 4.46 -4.98 -7.53
CA ARG A 73 3.17 -4.26 -7.55
C ARG A 73 3.21 -3.08 -6.58
N GLN A 74 2.83 -1.89 -7.05
CA GLN A 74 2.59 -0.74 -6.17
C GLN A 74 1.43 -1.07 -5.22
N LEU A 75 1.66 -0.90 -3.92
CA LEU A 75 0.74 -1.21 -2.83
C LEU A 75 0.12 0.06 -2.23
N ALA A 76 0.88 1.14 -2.16
CA ALA A 76 0.39 2.43 -1.70
C ALA A 76 1.27 3.55 -2.24
N ALA A 77 0.77 4.77 -2.12
CA ALA A 77 1.56 5.98 -2.26
C ALA A 77 1.17 6.96 -1.16
N GLU A 78 2.13 7.76 -0.71
CA GLU A 78 1.90 8.88 0.20
C GLU A 78 2.75 10.08 -0.20
N THR A 79 2.32 11.27 0.19
CA THR A 79 3.15 12.48 0.13
C THR A 79 3.68 12.79 1.53
N ALA A 80 4.97 13.07 1.65
CA ALA A 80 5.60 13.33 2.94
C ALA A 80 6.70 14.39 2.82
N MET A 81 6.99 15.07 3.94
CA MET A 81 8.21 15.86 4.06
C MET A 81 9.43 14.92 4.07
N LYS A 82 10.59 15.44 3.67
CA LYS A 82 11.87 14.73 3.85
C LYS A 82 12.03 14.32 5.32
N ASP A 83 12.52 13.12 5.56
CA ASP A 83 12.79 12.51 6.88
C ASP A 83 11.57 12.22 7.76
N ALA A 84 10.35 12.60 7.36
CA ALA A 84 9.13 12.19 8.06
C ALA A 84 9.00 10.66 8.02
N PRO A 85 8.59 9.99 9.11
CA PRO A 85 8.37 8.54 9.09
C PRO A 85 7.20 8.18 8.16
N PRO A 86 7.18 6.97 7.57
CA PRO A 86 6.02 6.48 6.85
C PRO A 86 4.76 6.45 7.72
N LEU A 87 3.60 6.74 7.13
CA LEU A 87 2.32 6.63 7.85
C LEU A 87 2.02 5.18 8.23
N ASP A 88 1.54 4.95 9.45
CA ASP A 88 1.23 3.62 9.97
C ASP A 88 -0.21 3.18 9.63
N ASP A 89 -0.41 2.80 8.37
CA ASP A 89 -1.74 2.42 7.87
C ASP A 89 -2.19 1.06 8.44
N ARG A 90 -3.40 1.02 9.01
CA ARG A 90 -4.01 -0.20 9.57
C ARG A 90 -5.15 -0.68 8.69
N LEU A 91 -5.12 -1.96 8.32
CA LEU A 91 -6.22 -2.60 7.61
C LEU A 91 -7.12 -3.30 8.63
N HIS A 92 -8.42 -3.01 8.54
CA HIS A 92 -9.46 -3.65 9.32
C HIS A 92 -10.34 -4.47 8.39
N THR A 93 -10.68 -5.70 8.78
CA THR A 93 -11.81 -6.41 8.17
C THR A 93 -13.07 -5.66 8.56
N GLY A 94 -13.62 -4.86 7.65
CA GLY A 94 -14.90 -4.23 7.90
C GLY A 94 -15.92 -5.32 8.25
N ARG A 95 -16.52 -5.28 9.44
CA ARG A 95 -17.93 -5.64 9.52
C ARG A 95 -18.62 -4.56 8.69
N ALA A 96 -19.32 -4.93 7.62
CA ALA A 96 -20.33 -4.04 7.05
C ALA A 96 -21.17 -3.55 8.23
N GLY A 97 -21.22 -2.23 8.43
CA GLY A 97 -21.56 -1.61 9.70
C GLY A 97 -22.82 -2.21 10.35
N GLY A 98 -22.68 -2.61 11.61
CA GLY A 98 -23.75 -2.50 12.58
C GLY A 98 -23.32 -1.44 13.57
N ASP A 99 -23.80 -0.22 13.39
CA ASP A 99 -23.79 0.81 14.44
C ASP A 99 -25.07 0.59 15.28
N PRO A 100 -25.04 0.74 16.62
CA PRO A 100 -26.21 0.60 17.47
C PRO A 100 -27.31 1.64 17.21
#